data_AF-A0AAU9YUE9-F1
#
_entry.id   AF-A0AAU9YUE9-F1
#
_cell.length_a   1.000
_cell.length_b   1.000
_cell.length_c   1.000
_cell.angle_alpha   90.00
_cell.angle_beta   90.00
_cell.angle_gamma   90.00
#
_symmetry.space_group_name_H-M   'P 1'
#
loop_
_entity.id
_entity.type
_entity.pdbx_description
1 polymer ?
#
loop_
_entity_poly.entity_id
_entity_poly.type
_entity_poly.pdbx_seq_one_letter_code
_entity_poly.pdbx_strand_id
1 'polypeptide(L)' 'MLGAPALVLPELTKPFTLFFIDTFSGWVEVYPTKKETSTVAKKILEENFPRFGIPKVLGSDNGPAFVAQSPLGHDGHP' A
#
# COMPACT_ATOMS: atom_id res chain seq x y z
N MET A 1 21.86 15.54 10.63
CA MET A 1 21.26 14.98 9.40
C MET A 1 20.97 13.52 9.69
N LEU A 2 19.69 13.20 9.86
CA LEU A 2 19.22 11.86 10.25
C LEU A 2 19.44 10.93 9.06
N GLY A 3 20.37 9.97 9.18
CA GLY A 3 20.62 8.99 8.12
C GLY A 3 19.34 8.25 7.81
N ALA A 4 18.99 8.16 6.53
CA ALA A 4 17.93 7.28 6.07
C ALA A 4 18.20 5.89 6.67
N PRO A 5 17.23 5.24 7.33
CA PRO A 5 17.44 3.89 7.83
C PRO A 5 17.85 3.05 6.63
N ALA A 6 19.03 2.42 6.73
CA ALA A 6 19.45 1.41 5.77
C ALA A 6 18.26 0.50 5.54
N LEU A 7 17.83 0.36 4.28
CA LEU A 7 16.75 -0.51 3.88
C LEU A 7 17.09 -1.91 4.40
N VAL A 8 16.60 -2.26 5.58
CA VAL A 8 16.58 -3.64 6.05
C VAL A 8 15.86 -4.35 4.93
N LEU A 9 16.60 -5.22 4.20
CA LEU A 9 16.05 -5.88 3.03
C LEU A 9 14.70 -6.46 3.49
N PRO A 10 13.58 -6.04 2.87
CA PRO A 10 12.30 -6.66 3.18
C PRO A 10 12.52 -8.16 3.06
N GLU A 11 11.91 -8.97 3.92
CA GLU A 11 11.98 -10.42 3.77
C GLU A 11 11.44 -10.79 2.37
N LEU A 12 12.36 -10.83 1.40
CA LEU A 12 12.10 -11.05 -0.03
C LEU A 12 11.74 -12.51 -0.29
N THR A 13 11.72 -13.31 0.79
CA THR A 13 11.20 -14.67 0.88
C THR A 13 9.70 -14.73 0.62
N LYS A 14 8.97 -13.62 0.81
CA LYS A 14 7.54 -13.57 0.52
C LYS A 14 7.28 -13.30 -0.97
N PRO A 15 6.32 -13.99 -1.60
CA PRO A 15 6.10 -13.94 -3.03
C PRO A 15 5.61 -12.57 -3.53
N PHE A 16 5.01 -11.77 -2.64
CA PHE A 16 4.44 -10.48 -2.99
C PHE A 16 4.95 -9.41 -2.03
N THR A 17 5.20 -8.23 -2.56
CA THR A 17 5.66 -7.09 -1.76
C THR A 17 4.97 -5.83 -2.26
N LEU A 18 4.36 -5.08 -1.34
CA LEU A 18 3.77 -3.78 -1.63
C LEU A 18 4.81 -2.69 -1.35
N PHE A 19 5.06 -1.85 -2.35
CA PHE A 19 5.88 -0.66 -2.23
C PHE A 19 4.99 0.57 -2.16
N PHE A 20 5.06 1.30 -1.05
CA PHE A 20 4.40 2.60 -0.90
C PHE A 20 5.46 3.69 -1.03
N ILE A 21 5.30 4.55 -2.04
CA ILE A 21 6.28 5.58 -2.38
C ILE A 21 5.58 6.93 -2.33
N ASP A 22 6.08 7.82 -1.49
CA ASP A 22 5.76 9.25 -1.59
C ASP A 22 6.64 9.87 -2.67
N THR A 23 6.03 10.24 -3.80
CA THR A 23 6.74 10.81 -4.94
C THR A 23 7.27 12.22 -4.71
N PHE A 24 6.76 12.94 -3.70
CA PHE A 24 7.25 14.28 -3.38
C PHE A 24 8.53 14.23 -2.55
N SER A 25 8.55 13.46 -1.46
CA SER A 25 9.73 13.34 -0.59
C SER A 25 10.72 12.26 -1.02
N GLY A 26 10.30 11.31 -1.86
CA GLY A 26 11.07 10.12 -2.19
C GLY A 26 11.05 9.05 -1.08
N TRP A 27 10.20 9.18 -0.07
CA TRP A 27 10.09 8.19 1.01
C TRP A 27 9.51 6.87 0.48
N VAL A 28 10.12 5.75 0.89
CA VAL A 28 9.71 4.40 0.48
C VAL A 28 9.44 3.56 1.71
N GLU A 29 8.25 2.96 1.78
CA GLU A 29 7.93 1.89 2.71
C GLU A 29 7.65 0.59 1.96
N VAL A 30 8.12 -0.51 2.53
CA VAL A 30 8.05 -1.82 1.89
C VAL A 30 7.37 -2.82 2.79
N TYR A 31 6.37 -3.50 2.25
CA TYR A 31 5.48 -4.40 2.99
C TYR A 31 5.45 -5.79 2.35
N PRO A 32 6.30 -6.72 2.82
CA PRO A 32 6.27 -8.11 2.37
C PRO A 32 4.96 -8.80 2.79
N THR A 33 4.23 -9.37 1.83
CA THR A 33 2.96 -10.08 2.04
C THR A 33 2.97 -11.47 1.40
N LYS A 34 2.23 -12.39 2.02
CA LYS A 34 2.02 -13.74 1.48
C LYS A 34 0.90 -13.79 0.44
N LYS A 35 0.09 -12.74 0.34
CA LYS A 35 -1.11 -12.67 -0.50
C LYS A 35 -1.18 -11.33 -1.23
N GLU A 36 -1.42 -11.38 -2.54
CA GLU A 36 -1.75 -10.24 -3.39
C GLU A 36 -3.27 -10.11 -3.49
N THR A 37 -3.89 -9.42 -2.52
CA THR A 37 -5.34 -9.18 -2.53
C THR A 37 -5.65 -7.74 -2.19
N SER A 38 -6.79 -7.24 -2.69
CA SER A 38 -7.25 -5.89 -2.42
C SER A 38 -7.49 -5.61 -0.95
N THR A 39 -7.93 -6.62 -0.18
CA THR A 39 -8.08 -6.49 1.28
C THR A 39 -6.74 -6.22 1.97
N VAL A 40 -5.65 -6.86 1.53
CA VAL A 40 -4.32 -6.64 2.11
C VAL A 40 -3.80 -5.27 1.72
N ALA A 41 -3.88 -4.90 0.43
CA ALA A 41 -3.44 -3.60 -0.04
C ALA A 41 -4.19 -2.45 0.65
N LYS A 42 -5.53 -2.55 0.73
CA LYS A 42 -6.40 -1.60 1.42
C LYS A 42 -5.99 -1.43 2.89
N LYS A 43 -5.84 -2.53 3.62
CA LYS A 43 -5.47 -2.48 5.04
C LYS A 43 -4.13 -1.75 5.26
N ILE A 44 -3.11 -2.07 4.45
CA ILE A 44 -1.80 -1.43 4.56
C ILE A 44 -1.91 0.08 4.24
N LEU A 45 -2.64 0.46 3.19
CA LEU A 45 -2.83 1.87 2.84
C LEU A 45 -3.57 2.64 3.95
N GLU A 46 -4.65 2.07 4.50
CA GLU A 46 -5.43 2.65 5.60
C GLU A 46 -4.61 2.82 6.89
N GLU A 47 -3.67 1.92 7.18
CA GLU A 47 -2.74 2.05 8.31
C GLU A 47 -1.70 3.17 8.10
N ASN A 48 -1.42 3.53 6.85
CA ASN A 48 -0.42 4.53 6.49
C ASN A 48 -0.97 5.94 6.31
N PHE A 49 -2.20 6.10 5.80
CA PHE A 49 -2.79 7.43 5.60
C PHE A 49 -2.85 8.29 6.86
N PRO A 50 -3.12 7.78 8.08
CA PRO A 50 -3.05 8.60 9.29
C PRO A 50 -1.65 9.13 9.60
N ARG A 51 -0.60 8.40 9.19
CA ARG A 51 0.80 8.78 9.46
C ARG A 51 1.32 9.83 8.48
N PHE A 52 0.94 9.71 7.20
CA PHE A 52 1.45 10.55 6.12
C PHE A 52 0.45 11.58 5.58
N GLY A 53 -0.81 11.51 6.05
CA GLY A 53 -1.93 12.22 5.46
C GLY A 53 -2.56 11.44 4.31
N ILE A 54 -3.76 11.87 3.94
CA ILE A 54 -4.47 11.31 2.77
C ILE A 54 -3.83 11.90 1.50
N PRO A 55 -3.30 11.06 0.59
CA PRO A 55 -2.72 11.55 -0.65
C PRO A 55 -3.80 12.19 -1.53
N LYS A 56 -3.46 13.28 -2.21
CA LYS A 56 -4.35 13.91 -3.20
C LYS A 56 -4.56 13.04 -4.44
N VAL A 57 -3.53 12.27 -4.81
CA VAL A 57 -3.51 11.37 -5.95
C VAL A 57 -2.80 10.10 -5.53
N LEU A 58 -3.39 8.94 -5.84
CA LEU A 58 -2.80 7.64 -5.63
C LEU A 58 -2.64 6.94 -6.99
N GLY A 59 -1.41 6.64 -7.36
CA GLY A 59 -1.10 5.84 -8.56
C GLY A 59 -0.82 4.40 -8.20
N SER A 60 -1.26 3.45 -9.05
CA SER A 60 -0.95 2.03 -8.94
C SER A 60 -0.63 1.44 -10.31
N ASP A 61 -0.17 0.20 -10.34
CA ASP A 61 0.09 -0.56 -11.57
C ASP A 61 -1.17 -1.18 -12.21
N ASN A 62 -2.35 -0.89 -11.65
CA ASN A 62 -3.63 -1.50 -12.02
C ASN A 62 -3.68 -3.04 -11.87
N GLY A 63 -2.81 -3.61 -11.03
CA GLY A 63 -2.86 -5.02 -10.68
C GLY A 63 -4.16 -5.41 -9.96
N PRO A 64 -4.50 -6.71 -9.88
CA PRO A 64 -5.76 -7.18 -9.30
C PRO A 64 -6.02 -6.69 -7.87
N ALA A 65 -4.96 -6.48 -7.09
CA ALA A 65 -5.05 -5.93 -5.74
C ALA A 65 -5.54 -4.47 -5.68
N PHE A 66 -5.43 -3.70 -6.78
CA PHE A 66 -5.76 -2.27 -6.81
C PHE A 66 -7.00 -1.93 -7.62
N VAL A 67 -7.42 -2.81 -8.53
CA VAL A 67 -8.62 -2.59 -9.38
C VAL A 67 -9.85 -3.39 -8.94
N ALA A 68 -9.68 -4.35 -8.02
CA ALA A 68 -10.80 -5.13 -7.52
C ALA A 68 -11.82 -4.24 -6.77
N GLN A 69 -13.10 -4.42 -7.09
CA GLN A 69 -14.17 -3.79 -6.32
C GLN A 69 -14.13 -4.29 -4.88
N SER A 70 -14.26 -3.36 -3.92
CA SER A 70 -14.38 -3.75 -2.53
C SER A 70 -15.70 -4.53 -2.33
N PRO A 71 -15.72 -5.62 -1.54
CA PRO A 71 -16.96 -6.36 -1.27
C PRO A 71 -18.06 -5.55 -0.55
N LEU A 72 -17.77 -4.30 -0.16
CA LEU A 72 -18.63 -3.40 0.60
C LEU A 72 -19.20 -2.28 -0.29
N GLY A 73 -19.55 -2.59 -1.54
CA GLY A 73 -20.33 -1.73 -2.42
C GLY A 73 -21.81 -2.10 -2.45
N HIS A 74 -22.41 -2.36 -1.27
CA HIS A 74 -23.86 -2.48 -1.12
C HIS A 74 -24.31 -1.56 0.00
N ASP A 75 -24.11 -0.26 -0.22
CA ASP A 75 -24.85 0.81 0.43
C ASP A 75 -26.28 0.64 -0.08
N GLY A 76 -27.05 -0.17 0.65
CA GLY A 76 -28.42 -0.49 0.31
C GLY A 76 -29.24 0.77 0.03
N HIS A 77 -29.65 0.91 -1.22
CA HIS A 77 -30.91 1.51 -1.58
C HIS A 77 -31.47 0.69 -2.75
N PRO A 78 -32.69 0.13 -2.63
CA PRO A 78 -33.33 -0.63 -3.71
C PRO A 78 -33.62 0.24 -4.94
#